data_AF-A0A519C0N9-F1
#
_entry.id   AF-A0A519C0N9-F1
#
_cell.length_a   1.000
_cell.length_b   1.000
_cell.length_c   1.000
_cell.angle_alpha   90.00
_cell.angle_beta   90.00
_cell.angle_gamma   90.00
#
_symmetry.space_group_name_H-M   'P 1'
#
loop_
_entity.id
_entity.type
_entity.pdbx_description
1 polymer ?
#
loop_
_entity_poly.entity_id
_entity_poly.type
_entity_poly.pdbx_seq_one_letter_code
_entity_poly.pdbx_strand_id
1 'polypeptide(L)'
;MGRAEHHLGGTGRGEILAWEVDGISECSVIARRAMAGELEGVEWRTDPGIVAANQFIQMAIERSVVPLKSATEIIQNCTIFHEWNHDSTLAILHVLNDRWMIRLIEEPADSDVMTWPAKLWRELASRAKGDIPPERPPWDEEQKESDTQKWRATMVKVLPESLKNGWFSPAGRSSRNRVEHISMIPDDISYRVRDAVTRTVLGSVDEAFVLTLNNDASDDSLGRARRFVMAGRTWQIVDADPDKEELLVAPIQETGEAPVWSGELPPVPKEIAKEVGIMRRSAAIAMGAMEADDAVVDFDEYPLSESARDMLMTTIAEHLDTTGNLPSDRLITIEDRHGTIVLNTCAGSKINETLAHLIQALGSLKEGKMGRAVIDPYRIAFQIPGTTSADVIKWLNETPPIAIPSLLRMTIPNGRAVRWRVVQVARKMGVLKKGVDPRRVNIPGLMKRWRGTPVIEEALDKLFHERMDIDGTVDLIKDIQDENIELINTAPGPLGLSPKSERDLLLPSWSDKELREHLEVRLLNERAVL
;
A
#
# COMPACT_ATOMS: atom_id res chain seq x y z
N MET A 1 -11.66 0.14 -24.96
CA MET A 1 -12.23 1.27 -25.73
C MET A 1 -11.32 1.69 -26.88
N GLY A 2 -10.13 2.26 -26.64
CA GLY A 2 -9.26 2.82 -27.70
C GLY A 2 -8.63 1.85 -28.72
N ARG A 3 -9.04 0.57 -28.77
CA ARG A 3 -8.61 -0.40 -29.80
C ARG A 3 -9.69 -0.68 -30.85
N ALA A 4 -10.93 -0.27 -30.59
CA ALA A 4 -12.02 -0.34 -31.56
C ALA A 4 -11.92 0.84 -32.54
N GLU A 5 -12.05 0.56 -33.85
CA GLU A 5 -11.94 1.56 -34.92
C GLU A 5 -10.71 2.48 -34.77
N HIS A 6 -9.55 1.89 -34.46
CA HIS A 6 -8.30 2.62 -34.23
C HIS A 6 -7.67 3.16 -35.53
N HIS A 7 -8.39 4.05 -36.20
CA HIS A 7 -7.96 4.87 -37.32
C HIS A 7 -8.40 6.32 -37.12
N LEU A 8 -7.78 7.25 -37.83
CA LEU A 8 -8.15 8.67 -37.79
C LEU A 8 -9.64 8.81 -38.16
N GLY A 9 -10.44 9.45 -37.31
CA GLY A 9 -11.88 9.64 -37.50
C GLY A 9 -12.77 8.43 -37.16
N GLY A 10 -12.20 7.32 -36.68
CA GLY A 10 -12.99 6.18 -36.16
C GLY A 10 -13.63 6.49 -34.81
N THR A 11 -14.78 5.88 -34.52
CA THR A 11 -15.49 6.07 -33.24
C THR A 11 -15.24 4.86 -32.35
N GLY A 12 -14.45 5.03 -31.30
CA GLY A 12 -14.23 3.98 -30.31
C GLY A 12 -15.53 3.64 -29.58
N ARG A 13 -16.02 2.41 -29.75
CA ARG A 13 -17.16 1.86 -28.99
C ARG A 13 -16.69 0.79 -28.02
N GLY A 14 -17.40 0.67 -26.92
CA GLY A 14 -17.29 -0.49 -26.04
C GLY A 14 -18.27 -0.40 -24.89
N GLU A 15 -18.51 -1.56 -24.29
CA GLU A 15 -19.47 -1.76 -23.23
C GLU A 15 -18.71 -2.25 -21.99
N ILE A 16 -19.13 -1.76 -20.82
CA ILE A 16 -18.59 -2.20 -19.53
C ILE A 16 -19.68 -3.04 -18.87
N LEU A 17 -19.35 -4.28 -18.52
CA LEU A 17 -20.27 -5.21 -17.88
C LEU A 17 -20.07 -5.14 -16.36
N ALA A 18 -21.12 -4.74 -15.64
CA ALA A 18 -21.17 -4.73 -14.18
C ALA A 18 -22.41 -5.48 -13.70
N TRP A 19 -22.27 -6.20 -12.58
CA TRP A 19 -23.32 -7.07 -12.04
C TRP A 19 -23.90 -6.58 -10.71
N GLU A 20 -23.17 -5.71 -10.00
CA GLU A 20 -23.51 -5.21 -8.68
C GLU A 20 -23.76 -3.70 -8.75
N VAL A 21 -24.62 -3.18 -7.87
CA VAL A 21 -25.07 -1.77 -7.87
C VAL A 21 -23.90 -0.80 -7.78
N ASP A 22 -22.91 -1.07 -6.93
CA ASP A 22 -21.72 -0.23 -6.82
C ASP A 22 -20.86 -0.29 -8.08
N GLY A 23 -20.70 -1.49 -8.67
CA GLY A 23 -19.98 -1.65 -9.93
C GLY A 23 -20.67 -0.92 -11.09
N ILE A 24 -22.01 -0.97 -11.15
CA ILE A 24 -22.82 -0.22 -12.12
C ILE A 24 -22.59 1.28 -11.94
N SER A 25 -22.68 1.76 -10.70
CA SER A 25 -22.48 3.16 -10.34
C SER A 25 -21.11 3.65 -10.77
N GLU A 26 -20.05 2.94 -10.36
CA GLU A 26 -18.67 3.27 -10.68
C GLU A 26 -18.38 3.25 -12.17
N CYS A 27 -18.82 2.20 -12.88
CA CYS A 27 -18.61 2.09 -14.32
C CYS A 27 -19.32 3.21 -15.09
N SER A 28 -20.51 3.61 -14.65
CA SER A 28 -21.27 4.68 -15.28
C SER A 28 -20.60 6.05 -15.11
N VAL A 29 -20.07 6.34 -13.92
CA VAL A 29 -19.29 7.54 -13.63
C VAL A 29 -18.01 7.56 -14.47
N ILE A 30 -17.25 6.46 -14.47
CA ILE A 30 -16.01 6.34 -15.27
C ILE A 30 -16.32 6.55 -16.76
N ALA A 31 -17.40 5.96 -17.27
CA ALA A 31 -17.80 6.10 -18.67
C ALA A 31 -18.22 7.53 -19.01
N ARG A 32 -19.04 8.18 -18.17
CA ARG A 32 -19.43 9.59 -18.34
C ARG A 32 -18.20 10.50 -18.36
N ARG A 33 -17.32 10.37 -17.37
CA ARG A 33 -16.06 11.13 -17.28
C ARG A 33 -15.17 10.93 -18.49
N ALA A 34 -14.99 9.68 -18.93
CA ALA A 34 -14.22 9.38 -20.12
C ALA A 34 -14.83 10.00 -21.40
N MET A 35 -16.16 10.02 -21.53
CA MET A 35 -16.86 10.67 -22.64
C MET A 35 -16.75 12.20 -22.59
N ALA A 36 -16.69 12.79 -21.40
CA ALA A 36 -16.48 14.22 -21.18
C ALA A 36 -14.99 14.65 -21.29
N GLY A 37 -14.06 13.70 -21.42
CA GLY A 37 -12.62 13.98 -21.41
C GLY A 37 -12.04 14.30 -20.03
N GLU A 38 -12.80 14.02 -18.97
CA GLU A 38 -12.41 14.21 -17.57
C GLU A 38 -11.57 13.02 -17.10
N LEU A 39 -10.29 13.00 -17.47
CA LEU A 39 -9.36 11.98 -17.03
C LEU A 39 -8.73 12.35 -15.68
N GLU A 40 -8.44 11.33 -14.88
CA GLU A 40 -7.74 11.49 -13.62
C GLU A 40 -6.32 12.03 -13.85
N GLY A 41 -5.84 12.83 -12.90
CA GLY A 41 -4.45 13.28 -12.88
C GLY A 41 -3.49 12.13 -12.63
N VAL A 42 -2.24 12.31 -13.03
CA VAL A 42 -1.15 11.39 -12.65
C VAL A 42 -0.57 11.86 -11.32
N GLU A 43 -0.74 11.05 -10.29
CA GLU A 43 -0.07 11.26 -9.01
C GLU A 43 1.28 10.54 -9.01
N TRP A 44 2.34 11.26 -8.64
CA TRP A 44 3.67 10.70 -8.49
C TRP A 44 4.00 10.61 -7.02
N ARG A 45 4.56 9.49 -6.59
CA ARG A 45 5.24 9.45 -5.30
C ARG A 45 6.51 10.29 -5.36
N THR A 46 6.66 11.18 -4.40
CA THR A 46 7.83 12.07 -4.28
C THR A 46 8.90 11.46 -3.39
N ASP A 47 10.14 11.85 -3.67
CA ASP A 47 11.36 11.51 -2.92
C ASP A 47 11.55 10.01 -2.60
N PRO A 48 11.34 9.07 -3.55
CA PRO A 48 11.43 7.63 -3.27
C PRO A 48 12.88 7.21 -2.97
N GLY A 49 13.18 7.02 -1.68
CA GLY A 49 14.51 6.65 -1.18
C GLY A 49 15.01 5.33 -1.73
N ILE A 50 14.10 4.39 -2.03
CA ILE A 50 14.44 3.10 -2.67
C ILE A 50 14.99 3.28 -4.09
N VAL A 51 14.50 4.28 -4.83
CA VAL A 51 14.97 4.61 -6.18
C VAL A 51 16.31 5.31 -6.07
N ALA A 52 16.46 6.29 -5.17
CA ALA A 52 17.72 6.96 -4.91
C ALA A 52 18.83 5.97 -4.50
N ALA A 53 18.53 5.04 -3.59
CA ALA A 53 19.43 3.96 -3.18
C ALA A 53 19.91 3.12 -4.37
N ASN A 54 19.00 2.72 -5.26
CA ASN A 54 19.35 2.01 -6.48
C ASN A 54 20.29 2.84 -7.36
N GLN A 55 19.93 4.11 -7.62
CA GLN A 55 20.73 5.00 -8.46
C GLN A 55 22.14 5.25 -7.89
N PHE A 56 22.29 5.42 -6.58
CA PHE A 56 23.62 5.57 -5.96
C PHE A 56 24.49 4.34 -6.15
N ILE A 57 23.94 3.13 -6.02
CA ILE A 57 24.70 1.90 -6.30
C ILE A 57 25.16 1.88 -7.76
N GLN A 58 24.30 2.27 -8.71
CA GLN A 58 24.67 2.32 -10.13
C GLN A 58 25.75 3.37 -10.41
N MET A 59 25.60 4.58 -9.87
CA MET A 59 26.59 5.65 -9.99
C MET A 59 27.96 5.21 -9.44
N ALA A 60 27.96 4.53 -8.30
CA ALA A 60 29.18 4.00 -7.70
C ALA A 60 29.87 3.05 -8.67
N ILE A 61 29.14 2.07 -9.21
CA ILE A 61 29.72 1.05 -10.09
C ILE A 61 30.22 1.66 -11.40
N GLU A 62 29.47 2.60 -11.99
CA GLU A 62 29.84 3.28 -13.23
C GLU A 62 31.10 4.14 -13.05
N ARG A 63 31.12 5.00 -12.03
CA ARG A 63 32.13 6.07 -11.89
C ARG A 63 33.32 5.68 -11.02
N SER A 64 33.21 4.60 -10.25
CA SER A 64 34.17 4.13 -9.24
C SER A 64 34.39 5.07 -8.05
N VAL A 65 34.26 6.39 -8.22
CA VAL A 65 34.32 7.43 -7.19
C VAL A 65 33.26 8.46 -7.53
N VAL A 66 32.33 8.71 -6.60
CA VAL A 66 31.24 9.66 -6.80
C VAL A 66 31.27 10.71 -5.69
N PRO A 67 31.54 11.99 -6.01
CA PRO A 67 31.42 13.10 -5.06
C PRO A 67 30.03 13.17 -4.44
N LEU A 68 29.93 13.39 -3.11
CA LEU A 68 28.63 13.46 -2.44
C LEU A 68 27.75 14.59 -2.98
N LYS A 69 28.33 15.78 -3.14
CA LYS A 69 27.64 16.95 -3.71
C LYS A 69 27.05 16.67 -5.09
N SER A 70 27.83 16.06 -5.97
CA SER A 70 27.36 15.73 -7.32
C SER A 70 26.24 14.70 -7.32
N ALA A 71 26.28 13.71 -6.41
CA ALA A 71 25.20 12.75 -6.29
C ALA A 71 23.90 13.41 -5.81
N THR A 72 23.97 14.31 -4.83
CA THR A 72 22.82 15.11 -4.38
C THR A 72 22.25 15.96 -5.52
N GLU A 73 23.10 16.71 -6.25
CA GLU A 73 22.69 17.56 -7.37
C GLU A 73 22.03 16.75 -8.51
N ILE A 74 22.56 15.56 -8.82
CA ILE A 74 21.95 14.70 -9.86
C ILE A 74 20.53 14.28 -9.46
N ILE A 75 20.31 13.90 -8.20
CA ILE A 75 18.98 13.50 -7.71
C ILE A 75 18.04 14.70 -7.66
N GLN A 76 18.50 15.87 -7.20
CA GLN A 76 17.70 17.10 -7.14
C GLN A 76 17.24 17.60 -8.52
N ASN A 77 17.95 17.26 -9.59
CA ASN A 77 17.54 17.61 -10.95
C ASN A 77 16.39 16.74 -11.48
N CYS A 78 15.97 15.70 -10.75
CA CYS A 78 14.84 14.86 -11.11
C CYS A 78 13.53 15.45 -10.58
N THR A 79 12.49 15.50 -11.42
CA THR A 79 11.20 16.15 -11.10
C THR A 79 10.41 15.49 -9.98
N ILE A 80 10.78 14.30 -9.50
CA ILE A 80 10.07 13.61 -8.40
C ILE A 80 10.78 13.78 -7.05
N PHE A 81 11.93 14.46 -6.99
CA PHE A 81 12.73 14.64 -5.79
C PHE A 81 12.72 16.10 -5.36
N HIS A 82 11.66 16.54 -4.67
CA HIS A 82 11.43 17.95 -4.38
C HIS A 82 12.07 18.40 -3.07
N GLU A 83 12.05 17.53 -2.06
CA GLU A 83 12.58 17.82 -0.73
C GLU A 83 13.99 17.24 -0.52
N TRP A 84 14.53 16.58 -1.54
CA TRP A 84 15.83 15.93 -1.49
C TRP A 84 16.97 16.90 -1.19
N ASN A 85 17.76 16.60 -0.18
CA ASN A 85 18.91 17.40 0.22
C ASN A 85 20.13 16.51 0.53
N HIS A 86 21.20 17.15 1.02
CA HIS A 86 22.45 16.46 1.34
C HIS A 86 22.26 15.40 2.44
N ASP A 87 21.45 15.69 3.46
CA ASP A 87 21.17 14.78 4.56
C ASP A 87 20.35 13.58 4.06
N SER A 88 19.40 13.79 3.12
CA SER A 88 18.69 12.70 2.44
C SER A 88 19.66 11.75 1.73
N THR A 89 20.64 12.31 1.00
CA THR A 89 21.70 11.53 0.35
C THR A 89 22.53 10.75 1.37
N LEU A 90 23.02 11.41 2.43
CA LEU A 90 23.83 10.76 3.46
C LEU A 90 23.07 9.65 4.18
N ALA A 91 21.82 9.88 4.56
CA ALA A 91 20.99 8.89 5.25
C ALA A 91 20.88 7.59 4.45
N ILE A 92 20.67 7.67 3.12
CA ILE A 92 20.67 6.49 2.25
C ILE A 92 22.06 5.87 2.18
N LEU A 93 23.11 6.67 1.95
CA LEU A 93 24.46 6.15 1.80
C LEU A 93 24.95 5.44 3.07
N HIS A 94 24.58 5.90 4.27
CA HIS A 94 24.85 5.17 5.51
C HIS A 94 24.22 3.77 5.51
N VAL A 95 22.95 3.66 5.14
CA VAL A 95 22.27 2.36 5.00
C VAL A 95 23.05 1.47 4.02
N LEU A 96 23.43 2.01 2.87
CA LEU A 96 24.15 1.24 1.85
C LEU A 96 25.56 0.82 2.29
N ASN A 97 26.26 1.69 3.02
CA ASN A 97 27.59 1.45 3.56
C ASN A 97 27.59 0.35 4.62
N ASP A 98 26.62 0.39 5.54
CA ASP A 98 26.41 -0.63 6.60
C ASP A 98 26.13 -2.03 6.03
N ARG A 99 25.67 -2.11 4.78
CA ARG A 99 25.40 -3.36 4.07
C ARG A 99 26.51 -3.76 3.10
N TRP A 100 27.63 -3.03 3.09
CA TRP A 100 28.77 -3.20 2.19
C TRP A 100 28.36 -3.17 0.71
N MET A 101 27.36 -2.37 0.37
CA MET A 101 26.93 -2.14 -1.02
C MET A 101 27.62 -0.94 -1.63
N ILE A 102 28.04 0.01 -0.82
CA ILE A 102 28.98 1.08 -1.19
C ILE A 102 29.99 1.25 -0.05
N ARG A 103 31.06 1.98 -0.29
CA ARG A 103 31.95 2.51 0.74
C ARG A 103 31.77 4.02 0.77
N LEU A 104 31.40 4.54 1.92
CA LEU A 104 31.19 5.97 2.17
C LEU A 104 32.41 6.56 2.88
N ILE A 105 32.90 7.69 2.39
CA ILE A 105 33.94 8.51 3.02
C ILE A 105 33.37 9.93 3.11
N GLU A 106 32.98 10.35 4.30
CA GLU A 106 32.43 11.70 4.53
C GLU A 106 33.55 12.71 4.78
N GLU A 107 34.49 12.35 5.65
CA GLU A 107 35.63 13.17 6.03
C GLU A 107 36.93 12.49 5.59
N PRO A 108 37.50 12.87 4.43
CA PRO A 108 38.71 12.22 3.91
C PRO A 108 39.90 12.32 4.87
N ALA A 109 39.97 13.41 5.64
CA ALA A 109 41.04 13.68 6.60
C ALA A 109 41.09 12.65 7.74
N ASP A 110 39.94 12.11 8.15
CA ASP A 110 39.80 11.18 9.27
C ASP A 110 39.49 9.74 8.83
N SER A 111 39.44 9.52 7.52
CA SER A 111 39.20 8.20 6.95
C SER A 111 40.44 7.28 6.93
N ASP A 112 40.20 5.98 6.73
CA ASP A 112 41.26 5.03 6.41
C ASP A 112 41.60 5.09 4.92
N VAL A 113 42.81 5.57 4.60
CA VAL A 113 43.32 5.70 3.22
C VAL A 113 43.40 4.37 2.48
N MET A 114 43.52 3.24 3.20
CA MET A 114 43.56 1.90 2.60
C MET A 114 42.21 1.48 2.02
N THR A 115 41.11 2.11 2.46
CA THR A 115 39.77 1.85 1.93
C THR A 115 39.51 2.55 0.60
N TRP A 116 40.35 3.53 0.23
CA TRP A 116 40.15 4.35 -0.95
C TRP A 116 40.29 3.53 -2.25
N PRO A 117 39.50 3.84 -3.29
CA PRO A 117 39.56 3.08 -4.54
C PRO A 117 40.94 3.13 -5.19
N ALA A 118 41.41 2.00 -5.73
CA ALA A 118 42.74 1.90 -6.35
C ALA A 118 42.94 2.90 -7.52
N LYS A 119 41.87 3.26 -8.22
CA LYS A 119 41.92 4.30 -9.27
C LYS A 119 42.21 5.68 -8.68
N LEU A 120 41.52 6.04 -7.58
CA LEU A 120 41.75 7.30 -6.86
C LEU A 120 43.15 7.34 -6.26
N TRP A 121 43.59 6.24 -5.65
CA TRP A 121 44.93 6.10 -5.08
C TRP A 121 46.01 6.45 -6.11
N ARG A 122 46.01 5.77 -7.26
CA ARG A 122 46.99 6.01 -8.34
C ARG A 122 47.00 7.45 -8.80
N GLU A 123 45.82 8.04 -8.96
CA GLU A 123 45.68 9.43 -9.36
C GLU A 123 46.29 10.39 -8.33
N LEU A 124 45.98 10.22 -7.05
CA LEU A 124 46.50 11.07 -5.98
C LEU A 124 48.00 10.86 -5.76
N ALA A 125 48.50 9.61 -5.84
CA ALA A 125 49.92 9.28 -5.76
C ALA A 125 50.72 9.96 -6.89
N SER A 126 50.16 10.04 -8.10
CA SER A 126 50.80 10.74 -9.24
C SER A 126 50.88 12.26 -9.06
N ARG A 127 49.96 12.86 -8.29
CA ARG A 127 49.88 14.30 -8.03
C ARG A 127 50.67 14.72 -6.78
N ALA A 128 50.74 13.84 -5.80
CA ALA A 128 51.42 14.07 -4.54
C ALA A 128 52.94 14.02 -4.70
N LYS A 129 53.64 14.94 -4.03
CA LYS A 129 55.09 14.87 -3.86
C LYS A 129 55.37 14.19 -2.52
N GLY A 130 55.88 12.96 -2.52
CA GLY A 130 56.19 12.22 -1.30
C GLY A 130 56.42 10.73 -1.52
N ASP A 131 56.76 10.02 -0.44
CA ASP A 131 56.97 8.58 -0.41
C ASP A 131 55.64 7.83 -0.28
N ILE A 132 54.85 7.89 -1.36
CA ILE A 132 53.57 7.18 -1.47
C ILE A 132 53.75 6.06 -2.50
N PRO A 133 53.36 4.81 -2.19
CA PRO A 133 53.33 3.73 -3.15
C PRO A 133 52.51 4.12 -4.41
N PRO A 134 53.03 3.90 -5.63
CA PRO A 134 52.31 4.28 -6.85
C PRO A 134 50.99 3.49 -7.01
N GLU A 135 50.97 2.25 -6.52
CA GLU A 135 49.80 1.39 -6.44
C GLU A 135 49.39 1.21 -4.98
N ARG A 136 48.09 1.07 -4.74
CA ARG A 136 47.57 0.82 -3.39
C ARG A 136 48.05 -0.56 -2.93
N PRO A 137 48.67 -0.69 -1.75
CA PRO A 137 49.08 -1.99 -1.24
C PRO A 137 47.88 -2.96 -1.12
N PRO A 138 48.11 -4.27 -1.23
CA PRO A 138 47.09 -5.28 -0.99
C PRO A 138 46.44 -5.13 0.38
N TRP A 139 45.17 -5.53 0.50
CA TRP A 139 44.40 -5.35 1.74
C TRP A 139 44.81 -6.33 2.85
N ASP A 140 45.49 -7.40 2.48
CA ASP A 140 46.01 -8.49 3.31
C ASP A 140 47.42 -8.21 3.85
N GLU A 141 48.08 -7.14 3.41
CA GLU A 141 49.38 -6.73 3.94
C GLU A 141 49.21 -5.69 5.06
N GLU A 142 49.65 -6.03 6.28
CA GLU A 142 49.66 -5.09 7.40
C GLU A 142 50.65 -3.93 7.15
N GLN A 143 50.10 -2.72 7.12
CA GLN A 143 50.87 -1.49 6.99
C GLN A 143 51.04 -0.84 8.35
N LYS A 144 52.20 -0.21 8.58
CA LYS A 144 52.42 0.58 9.79
C LYS A 144 51.44 1.75 9.81
N GLU A 145 50.77 1.95 10.95
CA GLU A 145 49.82 3.05 11.13
C GLU A 145 50.44 4.42 10.88
N SER A 146 51.74 4.59 11.18
CA SER A 146 52.47 5.83 10.90
C SER A 146 52.57 6.15 9.41
N ASP A 147 52.61 5.12 8.56
CA ASP A 147 52.81 5.29 7.12
C ASP A 147 51.46 5.54 6.43
N THR A 148 50.40 4.85 6.84
CA THR A 148 49.03 5.13 6.37
C THR A 148 48.58 6.55 6.73
N GLN A 149 48.90 7.04 7.94
CA GLN A 149 48.62 8.42 8.34
C GLN A 149 49.39 9.45 7.49
N LYS A 150 50.67 9.20 7.17
CA LYS A 150 51.46 10.08 6.29
C LYS A 150 50.92 10.12 4.87
N TRP A 151 50.57 8.95 4.32
CA TRP A 151 49.96 8.85 2.99
C TRP A 151 48.65 9.62 2.94
N ARG A 152 47.76 9.41 3.91
CA ARG A 152 46.50 10.15 4.04
C ARG A 152 46.74 11.66 4.08
N ALA A 153 47.58 12.14 5.01
CA ALA A 153 47.85 13.56 5.18
C ALA A 153 48.43 14.22 3.92
N THR A 154 49.18 13.46 3.12
CA THR A 154 49.75 13.95 1.85
C THR A 154 48.70 13.93 0.73
N MET A 155 47.92 12.86 0.61
CA MET A 155 46.88 12.73 -0.41
C MET A 155 45.73 13.71 -0.22
N VAL A 156 45.33 13.99 1.03
CA VAL A 156 44.30 15.00 1.37
C VAL A 156 44.68 16.40 0.89
N LYS A 157 45.96 16.74 0.82
CA LYS A 157 46.42 18.05 0.32
C LYS A 157 46.27 18.21 -1.19
N VAL A 158 46.27 17.11 -1.95
CA VAL A 158 46.17 17.11 -3.42
C VAL A 158 44.81 16.63 -3.93
N LEU A 159 43.86 16.41 -3.01
CA LEU A 159 42.51 15.95 -3.29
C LEU A 159 41.75 17.02 -4.11
N PRO A 160 41.08 16.63 -5.22
CA PRO A 160 40.23 17.55 -5.98
C PRO A 160 39.16 18.22 -5.11
N GLU A 161 38.79 19.46 -5.44
CA GLU A 161 37.81 20.24 -4.67
C GLU A 161 36.47 19.50 -4.52
N SER A 162 36.02 18.80 -5.57
CA SER A 162 34.78 18.03 -5.56
C SER A 162 34.75 16.89 -4.54
N LEU A 163 35.92 16.36 -4.15
CA LEU A 163 36.05 15.21 -3.26
C LEU A 163 36.43 15.61 -1.82
N LYS A 164 36.66 16.91 -1.55
CA LYS A 164 36.99 17.38 -0.20
C LYS A 164 35.84 17.15 0.80
N ASN A 165 34.61 17.26 0.32
CA ASN A 165 33.39 17.03 1.10
C ASN A 165 32.89 15.59 0.97
N GLY A 166 33.81 14.64 0.83
CA GLY A 166 33.49 13.22 0.79
C GLY A 166 33.02 12.66 -0.55
N TRP A 167 32.99 11.34 -0.62
CA TRP A 167 32.55 10.56 -1.77
C TRP A 167 32.05 9.18 -1.36
N PHE A 168 31.45 8.48 -2.31
CA PHE A 168 31.24 7.04 -2.19
C PHE A 168 31.78 6.27 -3.39
N SER A 169 31.99 4.98 -3.19
CA SER A 169 32.56 4.06 -4.18
C SER A 169 31.95 2.66 -4.06
N PRO A 170 32.14 1.77 -5.05
CA PRO A 170 31.69 0.39 -4.95
C PRO A 170 32.32 -0.36 -3.77
N ALA A 171 31.55 -1.27 -3.20
CA ALA A 171 31.98 -2.24 -2.21
C ALA A 171 31.78 -3.67 -2.73
N GLY A 172 32.16 -4.67 -1.94
CA GLY A 172 32.16 -6.07 -2.37
C GLY A 172 30.78 -6.60 -2.80
N ARG A 173 29.68 -5.99 -2.36
CA ARG A 173 28.31 -6.44 -2.71
C ARG A 173 27.62 -5.59 -3.78
N SER A 174 28.23 -4.52 -4.30
CA SER A 174 27.57 -3.63 -5.28
C SER A 174 27.10 -4.38 -6.52
N SER A 175 27.99 -5.16 -7.15
CA SER A 175 27.68 -5.88 -8.40
C SER A 175 26.58 -6.92 -8.23
N ARG A 176 26.57 -7.64 -7.09
CA ARG A 176 25.52 -8.63 -6.81
C ARG A 176 24.17 -7.97 -6.59
N ASN A 177 24.12 -6.91 -5.78
CA ASN A 177 22.88 -6.17 -5.53
C ASN A 177 22.30 -5.60 -6.83
N ARG A 178 23.15 -5.05 -7.72
CA ARG A 178 22.73 -4.60 -9.05
C ARG A 178 22.00 -5.68 -9.82
N VAL A 179 22.53 -6.90 -9.89
CA VAL A 179 21.89 -8.00 -10.64
C VAL A 179 20.58 -8.44 -9.97
N GLU A 180 20.56 -8.51 -8.64
CA GLU A 180 19.40 -8.99 -7.88
C GLU A 180 18.22 -8.00 -7.88
N HIS A 181 18.51 -6.69 -7.96
CA HIS A 181 17.54 -5.61 -7.70
C HIS A 181 17.59 -4.47 -8.74
N ILE A 182 17.96 -4.75 -10.01
CA ILE A 182 17.95 -3.73 -11.08
C ILE A 182 16.54 -3.17 -11.35
N SER A 183 15.52 -4.02 -11.28
CA SER A 183 14.13 -3.62 -11.52
C SER A 183 13.53 -2.96 -10.28
N MET A 184 12.78 -1.88 -10.47
CA MET A 184 11.97 -1.26 -9.42
C MET A 184 10.59 -1.91 -9.25
N ILE A 185 10.17 -2.72 -10.22
CA ILE A 185 8.99 -3.56 -10.08
C ILE A 185 9.29 -4.60 -8.98
N PRO A 186 8.40 -4.78 -7.99
CA PRO A 186 8.53 -5.85 -7.00
C PRO A 186 8.61 -7.23 -7.68
N ASP A 187 9.28 -8.18 -7.03
CA ASP A 187 9.21 -9.57 -7.47
C ASP A 187 7.84 -10.12 -7.01
N ASP A 188 6.98 -10.54 -7.95
CA ASP A 188 5.69 -11.17 -7.64
C ASP A 188 5.91 -12.65 -7.30
N ILE A 189 6.30 -12.93 -6.06
CA ILE A 189 6.44 -14.32 -5.58
C ILE A 189 5.03 -14.85 -5.27
N SER A 190 4.59 -15.82 -6.06
CA SER A 190 3.33 -16.53 -5.85
C SER A 190 3.58 -17.96 -5.35
N TYR A 191 2.94 -18.33 -4.25
CA TYR A 191 2.94 -19.68 -3.69
C TYR A 191 1.78 -20.50 -4.27
N ARG A 192 2.07 -21.67 -4.81
CA ARG A 192 1.02 -22.62 -5.25
C ARG A 192 0.39 -23.28 -4.04
N VAL A 193 -0.93 -23.18 -3.91
CA VAL A 193 -1.68 -23.83 -2.83
C VAL A 193 -1.94 -25.27 -3.20
N ARG A 194 -1.43 -26.21 -2.40
CA ARG A 194 -1.60 -27.65 -2.60
C ARG A 194 -2.34 -28.29 -1.43
N ASP A 195 -3.35 -29.09 -1.72
CA ASP A 195 -4.02 -29.90 -0.72
C ASP A 195 -3.10 -31.04 -0.22
N ALA A 196 -2.91 -31.12 1.10
CA ALA A 196 -2.14 -32.16 1.77
C ALA A 196 -2.74 -33.56 1.57
N VAL A 197 -4.06 -33.64 1.44
CA VAL A 197 -4.81 -34.90 1.32
C VAL A 197 -4.80 -35.38 -0.13
N THR A 198 -5.34 -34.59 -1.05
CA THR A 198 -5.47 -35.00 -2.46
C THR A 198 -4.20 -34.77 -3.29
N ARG A 199 -3.23 -34.00 -2.77
CA ARG A 199 -2.05 -33.51 -3.50
C ARG A 199 -2.38 -32.68 -4.75
N THR A 200 -3.63 -32.26 -4.93
CA THR A 200 -4.03 -31.40 -6.05
C THR A 200 -3.65 -29.95 -5.78
N VAL A 201 -3.33 -29.21 -6.84
CA VAL A 201 -3.09 -27.76 -6.77
C VAL A 201 -4.44 -27.05 -6.87
N LEU A 202 -4.77 -26.26 -5.86
CA LEU A 202 -6.04 -25.54 -5.74
C LEU A 202 -5.98 -24.16 -6.43
N GLY A 203 -4.77 -23.58 -6.52
CA GLY A 203 -4.50 -22.29 -7.16
C GLY A 203 -3.19 -21.69 -6.62
N SER A 204 -3.07 -20.37 -6.60
CA SER A 204 -1.91 -19.66 -6.05
C SER A 204 -2.31 -18.51 -5.13
N VAL A 205 -1.42 -18.15 -4.20
CA VAL A 205 -1.51 -17.00 -3.30
C VAL A 205 -0.21 -16.20 -3.32
N ASP A 206 -0.26 -14.90 -3.08
CA ASP A 206 0.95 -14.08 -3.08
C ASP A 206 1.72 -14.11 -1.75
N GLU A 207 2.99 -13.68 -1.79
CA GLU A 207 3.86 -13.58 -0.62
C GLU A 207 3.31 -12.62 0.45
N ALA A 208 2.63 -11.56 0.03
CA ALA A 208 2.03 -10.59 0.95
C ALA A 208 0.99 -11.26 1.84
N PHE A 209 0.07 -12.03 1.25
CA PHE A 209 -0.93 -12.82 1.96
C PHE A 209 -0.28 -13.83 2.91
N VAL A 210 0.70 -14.60 2.44
CA VAL A 210 1.43 -15.59 3.25
C VAL A 210 2.08 -14.94 4.48
N LEU A 211 2.54 -13.69 4.38
CA LEU A 211 3.09 -12.94 5.50
C LEU A 211 2.04 -12.50 6.53
N THR A 212 0.82 -12.17 6.09
CA THR A 212 -0.25 -11.76 7.00
C THR A 212 -0.71 -12.88 7.94
N LEU A 213 -0.49 -14.13 7.55
CA LEU A 213 -0.92 -15.33 8.27
C LEU A 213 -0.01 -15.73 9.43
N ASN A 214 1.15 -15.08 9.61
CA ASN A 214 2.17 -15.51 10.58
C ASN A 214 2.16 -14.80 11.93
N ASN A 215 1.04 -14.23 12.37
CA ASN A 215 0.97 -13.74 13.74
C ASN A 215 0.75 -14.85 14.78
N ASP A 216 1.87 -15.09 15.47
CA ASP A 216 2.10 -15.21 16.90
C ASP A 216 1.52 -16.40 17.69
N ALA A 217 2.45 -17.29 18.03
CA ALA A 217 2.42 -18.17 19.21
C ALA A 217 2.41 -17.42 20.56
N SER A 218 2.27 -16.09 20.56
CA SER A 218 2.08 -15.26 21.77
C SER A 218 0.69 -14.64 21.87
N ASP A 219 -0.17 -14.80 20.86
CA ASP A 219 -1.60 -14.52 21.00
C ASP A 219 -2.29 -15.87 21.25
N ASP A 220 -2.35 -16.24 22.53
CA ASP A 220 -3.09 -17.43 23.03
C ASP A 220 -4.60 -17.36 22.72
N SER A 221 -5.07 -16.33 21.99
CA SER A 221 -6.43 -16.23 21.51
C SER A 221 -6.65 -17.02 20.20
N LEU A 222 -6.68 -18.35 20.38
CA LEU A 222 -7.20 -19.36 19.45
C LEU A 222 -6.34 -19.58 18.20
N GLY A 223 -5.95 -20.83 17.91
CA GLY A 223 -5.21 -21.27 16.72
C GLY A 223 -5.89 -21.06 15.34
N ARG A 224 -6.44 -19.86 15.10
CA ARG A 224 -7.15 -19.39 13.91
C ARG A 224 -6.23 -18.74 12.89
N ALA A 225 -5.02 -18.31 13.26
CA ALA A 225 -4.11 -17.54 12.41
C ALA A 225 -3.61 -18.29 11.15
N ARG A 226 -3.89 -19.60 11.02
CA ARG A 226 -3.45 -20.44 9.89
C ARG A 226 -4.59 -20.84 8.94
N ARG A 227 -5.71 -20.13 8.91
CA ARG A 227 -6.90 -20.55 8.14
C ARG A 227 -7.29 -19.50 7.11
N PHE A 228 -7.70 -19.95 5.93
CA PHE A 228 -8.21 -19.05 4.90
C PHE A 228 -9.22 -19.73 3.98
N VAL A 229 -10.02 -18.92 3.29
CA VAL A 229 -11.01 -19.43 2.33
C VAL A 229 -10.45 -19.41 0.91
N MET A 230 -10.56 -20.53 0.21
CA MET A 230 -10.18 -20.66 -1.20
C MET A 230 -11.06 -21.69 -1.90
N ALA A 231 -11.50 -21.38 -3.11
CA ALA A 231 -12.45 -22.22 -3.87
C ALA A 231 -13.71 -22.59 -3.06
N GLY A 232 -14.22 -21.64 -2.25
CA GLY A 232 -15.44 -21.81 -1.46
C GLY A 232 -15.33 -22.74 -0.25
N ARG A 233 -14.11 -23.14 0.16
CA ARG A 233 -13.86 -23.99 1.33
C ARG A 233 -12.82 -23.35 2.25
N THR A 234 -12.89 -23.65 3.54
CA THR A 234 -11.85 -23.25 4.48
C THR A 234 -10.70 -24.25 4.48
N TRP A 235 -9.50 -23.70 4.36
CA TRP A 235 -8.24 -24.44 4.36
C TRP A 235 -7.39 -24.00 5.54
N GLN A 236 -6.79 -24.96 6.24
CA GLN A 236 -5.78 -24.71 7.26
C GLN A 236 -4.39 -24.96 6.67
N ILE A 237 -3.48 -24.01 6.86
CA ILE A 237 -2.09 -24.12 6.46
C ILE A 237 -1.39 -25.13 7.35
N VAL A 238 -0.91 -26.20 6.71
CA VAL A 238 -0.11 -27.25 7.34
C VAL A 238 1.36 -26.85 7.30
N ASP A 239 1.84 -26.46 6.13
CA ASP A 239 3.23 -26.09 5.88
C ASP A 239 3.31 -25.10 4.72
N ALA A 240 4.40 -24.34 4.60
CA ALA A 240 4.74 -23.71 3.32
C ALA A 240 6.23 -23.85 3.08
N ASP A 241 6.56 -24.34 1.89
CA ASP A 241 7.91 -24.58 1.41
C ASP A 241 8.34 -23.38 0.55
N PRO A 242 9.24 -22.51 1.05
CA PRO A 242 9.71 -21.34 0.31
C PRO A 242 10.63 -21.72 -0.85
N ASP A 243 11.28 -22.88 -0.81
CA ASP A 243 12.19 -23.33 -1.87
C ASP A 243 11.39 -23.90 -3.06
N LYS A 244 10.20 -24.45 -2.79
CA LYS A 244 9.28 -24.98 -3.83
C LYS A 244 8.18 -23.99 -4.25
N GLU A 245 8.11 -22.83 -3.58
CA GLU A 245 7.02 -21.86 -3.71
C GLU A 245 5.64 -22.56 -3.57
N GLU A 246 5.49 -23.40 -2.55
CA GLU A 246 4.30 -24.24 -2.32
C GLU A 246 3.75 -24.02 -0.92
N LEU A 247 2.44 -23.80 -0.81
CA LEU A 247 1.68 -23.71 0.43
C LEU A 247 0.84 -24.99 0.59
N LEU A 248 1.19 -25.82 1.55
CA LEU A 248 0.49 -27.07 1.85
C LEU A 248 -0.68 -26.80 2.81
N VAL A 249 -1.88 -27.19 2.42
CA VAL A 249 -3.10 -26.92 3.18
C VAL A 249 -3.94 -28.18 3.42
N ALA A 250 -4.70 -28.22 4.51
CA ALA A 250 -5.66 -29.29 4.80
C ALA A 250 -7.07 -28.71 4.94
N PRO A 251 -8.11 -29.40 4.45
CA PRO A 251 -9.49 -28.90 4.56
C PRO A 251 -9.98 -28.97 6.01
N ILE A 252 -10.70 -27.95 6.47
CA ILE A 252 -11.35 -27.94 7.78
C ILE A 252 -12.83 -27.57 7.66
N GLN A 253 -13.65 -28.00 8.62
CA GLN A 253 -15.08 -27.64 8.66
C GLN A 253 -15.36 -26.28 9.34
N GLU A 254 -14.40 -25.71 10.06
CA GLU A 254 -14.56 -24.39 10.69
C GLU A 254 -14.29 -23.24 9.71
N THR A 255 -14.82 -22.06 9.98
CA THR A 255 -14.69 -20.87 9.13
C THR A 255 -13.28 -20.26 9.18
N GLY A 256 -12.80 -19.74 8.05
CA GLY A 256 -11.54 -18.99 7.91
C GLY A 256 -11.79 -17.57 7.40
N GLU A 257 -10.76 -16.72 7.46
CA GLU A 257 -10.81 -15.35 6.91
C GLU A 257 -10.53 -15.40 5.40
N ALA A 258 -11.20 -14.54 4.61
CA ALA A 258 -10.87 -14.44 3.20
C ALA A 258 -9.47 -13.83 3.01
N PRO A 259 -8.70 -14.31 2.02
CA PRO A 259 -7.40 -13.75 1.73
C PRO A 259 -7.50 -12.32 1.20
N VAL A 260 -6.71 -11.41 1.79
CA VAL A 260 -6.47 -10.08 1.23
C VAL A 260 -5.31 -10.21 0.24
N TRP A 261 -5.59 -10.01 -1.04
CA TRP A 261 -4.63 -10.13 -2.14
C TRP A 261 -3.86 -8.81 -2.33
N SER A 262 -2.56 -8.88 -2.61
CA SER A 262 -1.78 -7.70 -3.02
C SER A 262 -2.10 -7.23 -4.44
N GLY A 263 -2.71 -8.09 -5.25
CA GLY A 263 -3.23 -7.77 -6.59
C GLY A 263 -4.66 -7.24 -6.58
N GLU A 264 -5.09 -6.53 -5.52
CA GLU A 264 -6.35 -5.78 -5.58
C GLU A 264 -6.32 -4.81 -6.77
N LEU A 265 -7.50 -4.61 -7.37
CA LEU A 265 -7.70 -3.59 -8.39
C LEU A 265 -7.16 -2.23 -7.89
N PRO A 266 -6.69 -1.36 -8.80
CA PRO A 266 -6.32 0.01 -8.43
C PRO A 266 -7.40 0.63 -7.53
N PRO A 267 -7.02 1.34 -6.45
CA PRO A 267 -7.99 1.92 -5.55
C PRO A 267 -8.88 2.89 -6.31
N VAL A 268 -10.18 2.88 -6.00
CA VAL A 268 -11.15 3.80 -6.60
C VAL A 268 -10.81 5.22 -6.13
N PRO A 269 -10.54 6.15 -7.05
CA PRO A 269 -10.15 7.51 -6.68
C PRO A 269 -11.28 8.29 -6.03
N LYS A 270 -10.92 9.25 -5.16
CA LYS A 270 -11.88 10.08 -4.42
C LYS A 270 -12.89 10.79 -5.34
N GLU A 271 -12.43 11.27 -6.50
CA GLU A 271 -13.28 11.99 -7.44
C GLU A 271 -14.35 11.08 -8.06
N ILE A 272 -14.00 9.84 -8.36
CA ILE A 272 -14.96 8.84 -8.86
C ILE A 272 -15.97 8.49 -7.78
N ALA A 273 -15.48 8.22 -6.56
CA ALA A 273 -16.36 7.86 -5.45
C ALA A 273 -17.32 9.00 -5.08
N LYS A 274 -16.83 10.24 -5.07
CA LYS A 274 -17.63 11.44 -4.82
C LYS A 274 -18.69 11.62 -5.89
N GLU A 275 -18.34 11.45 -7.15
CA GLU A 275 -19.31 11.54 -8.25
C GLU A 275 -20.35 10.43 -8.21
N VAL A 276 -20.02 9.22 -7.74
CA VAL A 276 -21.03 8.19 -7.44
C VAL A 276 -22.02 8.69 -6.38
N GLY A 277 -21.54 9.41 -5.35
CA GLY A 277 -22.41 10.07 -4.37
C GLY A 277 -23.35 11.10 -5.02
N ILE A 278 -22.84 11.92 -5.93
CA ILE A 278 -23.63 12.89 -6.72
C ILE A 278 -24.64 12.17 -7.61
N MET A 279 -24.24 11.08 -8.28
CA MET A 279 -25.11 10.28 -9.13
C MET A 279 -26.27 9.66 -8.34
N ARG A 280 -26.04 9.20 -7.10
CA ARG A 280 -27.11 8.70 -6.22
C ARG A 280 -28.18 9.77 -5.98
N ARG A 281 -27.75 11.00 -5.68
CA ARG A 281 -28.66 12.14 -5.51
C ARG A 281 -29.39 12.48 -6.81
N SER A 282 -28.68 12.48 -7.93
CA SER A 282 -29.25 12.71 -9.26
C SER A 282 -30.35 11.70 -9.60
N ALA A 283 -30.13 10.41 -9.31
CA ALA A 283 -31.14 9.37 -9.48
C ALA A 283 -32.36 9.61 -8.57
N ALA A 284 -32.15 10.00 -7.31
CA ALA A 284 -33.23 10.31 -6.38
C ALA A 284 -34.07 11.53 -6.82
N ILE A 285 -33.43 12.55 -7.40
CA ILE A 285 -34.12 13.71 -7.99
C ILE A 285 -34.93 13.28 -9.22
N ALA A 286 -34.35 12.47 -10.11
CA ALA A 286 -35.05 11.95 -11.29
C ALA A 286 -36.30 11.11 -10.93
N MET A 287 -36.28 10.43 -9.77
CA MET A 287 -37.42 9.69 -9.23
C MET A 287 -38.44 10.58 -8.47
N GLY A 288 -38.15 11.87 -8.27
CA GLY A 288 -38.98 12.79 -7.48
C GLY A 288 -38.90 12.55 -5.96
N ALA A 289 -37.88 11.84 -5.51
CA ALA A 289 -37.64 11.54 -4.09
C ALA A 289 -36.81 12.60 -3.36
N MET A 290 -36.16 13.50 -4.11
CA MET A 290 -35.40 14.65 -3.60
C MET A 290 -35.72 15.91 -4.40
N GLU A 291 -35.56 17.08 -3.77
CA GLU A 291 -35.66 18.39 -4.43
C GLU A 291 -34.56 18.59 -5.46
N ALA A 292 -34.87 19.35 -6.51
CA ALA A 292 -33.91 19.69 -7.56
C ALA A 292 -32.68 20.42 -6.98
N ASP A 293 -31.51 20.06 -7.47
CA ASP A 293 -30.23 20.68 -7.11
C ASP A 293 -29.40 20.91 -8.37
N ASP A 294 -29.11 22.17 -8.69
CA ASP A 294 -28.30 22.54 -9.86
C ASP A 294 -26.85 22.07 -9.76
N ALA A 295 -26.40 21.60 -8.59
CA ALA A 295 -25.05 21.08 -8.38
C ALA A 295 -24.88 19.61 -8.82
N VAL A 296 -25.95 18.90 -9.18
CA VAL A 296 -25.86 17.52 -9.69
C VAL A 296 -25.80 17.48 -11.21
N VAL A 297 -25.07 16.51 -11.75
CA VAL A 297 -25.15 16.14 -13.17
C VAL A 297 -26.48 15.45 -13.42
N ASP A 298 -27.13 15.72 -14.55
CA ASP A 298 -28.39 15.07 -14.93
C ASP A 298 -28.20 13.54 -15.00
N PHE A 299 -29.12 12.79 -14.42
CA PHE A 299 -29.03 11.34 -14.33
C PHE A 299 -29.03 10.69 -15.72
N ASP A 300 -29.61 11.35 -16.72
CA ASP A 300 -29.63 10.87 -18.11
C ASP A 300 -28.29 11.04 -18.84
N GLU A 301 -27.35 11.83 -18.31
CA GLU A 301 -25.99 11.92 -18.86
C GLU A 301 -25.13 10.68 -18.55
N TYR A 302 -25.51 9.88 -17.55
CA TYR A 302 -24.79 8.64 -17.25
C TYR A 302 -25.14 7.54 -18.26
N PRO A 303 -24.15 6.94 -18.95
CA PRO A 303 -24.38 5.95 -19.99
C PRO A 303 -24.74 4.58 -19.40
N LEU A 304 -25.99 4.44 -18.96
CA LEU A 304 -26.56 3.24 -18.36
C LEU A 304 -27.47 2.51 -19.35
N SER A 305 -27.42 1.17 -19.36
CA SER A 305 -28.47 0.36 -19.98
C SER A 305 -29.78 0.47 -19.18
N GLU A 306 -30.91 0.16 -19.80
CA GLU A 306 -32.21 0.14 -19.11
C GLU A 306 -32.20 -0.76 -17.86
N SER A 307 -31.60 -1.95 -17.96
CA SER A 307 -31.48 -2.89 -16.83
C SER A 307 -30.60 -2.37 -15.70
N ALA A 308 -29.50 -1.68 -16.03
CA ALA A 308 -28.60 -1.11 -15.04
C ALA A 308 -29.26 0.10 -14.34
N ARG A 309 -29.99 0.92 -15.10
CA ARG A 309 -30.78 2.04 -14.60
C ARG A 309 -31.84 1.57 -13.61
N ASP A 310 -32.61 0.57 -13.98
CA ASP A 310 -33.68 0.00 -13.15
C ASP A 310 -33.13 -0.58 -11.83
N MET A 311 -32.05 -1.36 -11.90
CA MET A 311 -31.39 -1.92 -10.71
C MET A 311 -30.88 -0.83 -9.76
N LEU A 312 -30.23 0.20 -10.30
CA LEU A 312 -29.69 1.31 -9.51
C LEU A 312 -30.81 2.13 -8.85
N MET A 313 -31.80 2.54 -9.63
CA MET A 313 -32.94 3.33 -9.15
C MET A 313 -33.74 2.58 -8.09
N THR A 314 -34.03 1.29 -8.33
CA THR A 314 -34.74 0.44 -7.35
C THR A 314 -33.97 0.36 -6.04
N THR A 315 -32.66 0.10 -6.10
CA THR A 315 -31.83 0.00 -4.88
C THR A 315 -31.78 1.32 -4.11
N ILE A 316 -31.68 2.45 -4.82
CA ILE A 316 -31.68 3.78 -4.20
C ILE A 316 -33.03 4.08 -3.55
N ALA A 317 -34.15 3.79 -4.24
CA ALA A 317 -35.49 3.98 -3.70
C ALA A 317 -35.72 3.13 -2.44
N GLU A 318 -35.39 1.85 -2.48
CA GLU A 318 -35.49 0.94 -1.33
C GLU A 318 -34.62 1.41 -0.14
N HIS A 319 -33.42 1.92 -0.42
CA HIS A 319 -32.58 2.51 0.62
C HIS A 319 -33.24 3.73 1.24
N LEU A 320 -33.71 4.67 0.42
CA LEU A 320 -34.33 5.90 0.88
C LEU A 320 -35.60 5.63 1.70
N ASP A 321 -36.44 4.71 1.25
CA ASP A 321 -37.66 4.31 1.95
C ASP A 321 -37.36 3.69 3.32
N THR A 322 -36.24 2.97 3.44
CA THR A 322 -35.84 2.29 4.68
C THR A 322 -35.15 3.23 5.67
N THR A 323 -34.25 4.08 5.20
CA THR A 323 -33.34 4.87 6.05
C THR A 323 -33.76 6.33 6.19
N GLY A 324 -34.62 6.82 5.29
CA GLY A 324 -34.97 8.23 5.12
C GLY A 324 -33.82 9.11 4.63
N ASN A 325 -32.65 8.54 4.30
CA ASN A 325 -31.40 9.26 4.12
C ASN A 325 -30.54 8.60 3.03
N LEU A 326 -29.93 9.39 2.16
CA LEU A 326 -29.11 8.87 1.06
C LEU A 326 -27.61 9.11 1.29
N PRO A 327 -26.79 8.08 1.55
CA PRO A 327 -25.34 8.24 1.60
C PRO A 327 -24.81 8.72 0.26
N SER A 328 -24.15 9.88 0.27
CA SER A 328 -23.78 10.67 -0.91
C SER A 328 -22.48 11.46 -0.68
N ASP A 329 -22.19 12.43 -1.55
CA ASP A 329 -21.06 13.36 -1.41
C ASP A 329 -21.22 14.36 -0.26
N ARG A 330 -22.43 14.51 0.28
CA ARG A 330 -22.76 15.49 1.35
C ARG A 330 -23.28 14.85 2.64
N LEU A 331 -23.50 13.54 2.64
CA LEU A 331 -24.05 12.82 3.78
C LEU A 331 -23.34 11.48 3.95
N ILE A 332 -22.75 11.29 5.13
CA ILE A 332 -22.21 10.02 5.59
C ILE A 332 -23.23 9.42 6.56
N THR A 333 -23.62 8.17 6.32
CA THR A 333 -24.55 7.44 7.20
C THR A 333 -23.83 6.35 7.98
N ILE A 334 -24.27 6.14 9.22
CA ILE A 334 -23.80 5.06 10.10
C ILE A 334 -24.97 4.14 10.39
N GLU A 335 -24.80 2.85 10.13
CA GLU A 335 -25.80 1.81 10.37
C GLU A 335 -25.28 0.81 11.42
N ASP A 336 -26.17 0.36 12.31
CA ASP A 336 -25.88 -0.76 13.23
C ASP A 336 -26.56 -2.04 12.75
N ARG A 337 -25.75 -3.05 12.43
CA ARG A 337 -26.16 -4.35 11.88
C ARG A 337 -25.67 -5.48 12.74
N HIS A 338 -26.50 -5.87 13.73
CA HIS A 338 -26.25 -7.05 14.57
C HIS A 338 -24.83 -7.12 15.15
N GLY A 339 -24.33 -6.01 15.69
CA GLY A 339 -22.98 -5.93 16.26
C GLY A 339 -21.87 -5.61 15.26
N THR A 340 -22.23 -5.28 14.02
CA THR A 340 -21.34 -4.65 13.03
C THR A 340 -21.80 -3.22 12.78
N ILE A 341 -20.88 -2.26 12.83
CA ILE A 341 -21.14 -0.88 12.45
C ILE A 341 -20.73 -0.70 11.00
N VAL A 342 -21.63 -0.22 10.14
CA VAL A 342 -21.33 0.10 8.74
C VAL A 342 -21.35 1.62 8.58
N LEU A 343 -20.24 2.17 8.10
CA LEU A 343 -20.10 3.57 7.73
C LEU A 343 -20.20 3.68 6.21
N ASN A 344 -21.28 4.26 5.68
CA ASN A 344 -21.41 4.51 4.24
C ASN A 344 -20.80 5.87 3.90
N THR A 345 -19.82 5.86 2.99
CA THR A 345 -19.04 7.06 2.64
C THR A 345 -18.57 6.98 1.19
N CYS A 346 -18.83 8.04 0.43
CA CYS A 346 -18.42 8.20 -0.96
C CYS A 346 -17.01 8.85 -1.09
N ALA A 347 -16.10 8.58 -0.15
CA ALA A 347 -14.76 9.19 -0.13
C ALA A 347 -13.70 8.42 -0.95
N GLY A 348 -14.00 7.20 -1.39
CA GLY A 348 -13.10 6.37 -2.19
C GLY A 348 -12.16 5.51 -1.36
N SER A 349 -11.44 4.60 -2.02
CA SER A 349 -10.79 3.48 -1.33
C SER A 349 -9.69 3.92 -0.35
N LYS A 350 -8.81 4.84 -0.75
CA LYS A 350 -7.67 5.25 0.08
C LYS A 350 -8.09 6.05 1.33
N ILE A 351 -9.08 6.93 1.20
CA ILE A 351 -9.63 7.68 2.33
C ILE A 351 -10.36 6.72 3.28
N ASN A 352 -11.17 5.80 2.73
CA ASN A 352 -11.85 4.79 3.54
C ASN A 352 -10.87 3.87 4.27
N GLU A 353 -9.78 3.43 3.63
CA GLU A 353 -8.74 2.62 4.29
C GLU A 353 -8.10 3.38 5.46
N THR A 354 -7.82 4.66 5.26
CA THR A 354 -7.23 5.53 6.29
C THR A 354 -8.17 5.73 7.47
N LEU A 355 -9.45 6.02 7.17
CA LEU A 355 -10.51 6.17 8.16
C LEU A 355 -10.72 4.88 8.96
N ALA A 356 -10.65 3.74 8.28
CA ALA A 356 -10.76 2.43 8.91
C ALA A 356 -9.68 2.19 9.95
N HIS A 357 -8.43 2.47 9.60
CA HIS A 357 -7.31 2.36 10.52
C HIS A 357 -7.38 3.36 11.67
N LEU A 358 -7.85 4.59 11.42
CA LEU A 358 -8.10 5.58 12.47
C LEU A 358 -9.15 5.08 13.47
N ILE A 359 -10.29 4.61 12.99
CA ILE A 359 -11.39 4.10 13.82
C ILE A 359 -10.94 2.86 14.61
N GLN A 360 -10.25 1.92 13.97
CA GLN A 360 -9.68 0.75 14.64
C GLN A 360 -8.67 1.14 15.72
N ALA A 361 -7.81 2.13 15.45
CA ALA A 361 -6.85 2.64 16.43
C ALA A 361 -7.57 3.24 17.65
N LEU A 362 -8.53 4.13 17.43
CA LEU A 362 -9.31 4.78 18.50
C LEU A 362 -10.13 3.76 19.31
N GLY A 363 -10.77 2.80 18.64
CA GLY A 363 -11.49 1.72 19.30
C GLY A 363 -10.58 0.80 20.10
N SER A 364 -9.37 0.51 19.61
CA SER A 364 -8.39 -0.30 20.36
C SER A 364 -7.91 0.39 21.63
N LEU A 365 -7.87 1.72 21.68
CA LEU A 365 -7.52 2.47 22.90
C LEU A 365 -8.61 2.35 23.98
N LYS A 366 -9.85 2.09 23.58
CA LYS A 366 -11.00 1.96 24.50
C LYS A 366 -10.98 0.63 25.26
N GLU A 367 -10.77 -0.49 24.56
CA GLU A 367 -10.86 -1.84 25.15
C GLU A 367 -9.59 -2.70 25.05
N GLY A 368 -8.50 -2.19 24.48
CA GLY A 368 -7.23 -2.91 24.33
C GLY A 368 -7.26 -4.06 23.32
N LYS A 369 -8.37 -4.22 22.58
CA LYS A 369 -8.53 -5.26 21.55
C LYS A 369 -8.66 -4.61 20.18
N MET A 370 -7.91 -5.11 19.21
CA MET A 370 -8.12 -4.74 17.81
C MET A 370 -9.40 -5.40 17.29
N GLY A 371 -10.26 -4.60 16.68
CA GLY A 371 -11.41 -5.11 15.93
C GLY A 371 -11.09 -5.44 14.49
N ARG A 372 -12.09 -5.98 13.78
CA ARG A 372 -12.02 -6.28 12.35
C ARG A 372 -12.64 -5.15 11.54
N ALA A 373 -12.13 -4.95 10.33
CA ALA A 373 -12.67 -4.01 9.36
C ALA A 373 -12.70 -4.68 7.98
N VAL A 374 -13.78 -4.47 7.23
CA VAL A 374 -13.83 -4.71 5.78
C VAL A 374 -14.05 -3.37 5.12
N ILE A 375 -13.20 -3.08 4.13
CA ILE A 375 -13.09 -1.78 3.50
C ILE A 375 -13.42 -1.97 2.02
N ASP A 376 -14.32 -1.12 1.52
CA ASP A 376 -14.56 -0.93 0.10
C ASP A 376 -14.67 0.57 -0.22
N PRO A 377 -14.79 0.97 -1.50
CA PRO A 377 -14.80 2.38 -1.89
C PRO A 377 -15.98 3.21 -1.35
N TYR A 378 -17.07 2.55 -0.96
CA TYR A 378 -18.35 3.19 -0.64
C TYR A 378 -18.81 2.94 0.78
N ARG A 379 -18.19 1.98 1.49
CA ARG A 379 -18.48 1.72 2.90
C ARG A 379 -17.31 1.10 3.64
N ILE A 380 -17.40 1.18 4.96
CA ILE A 380 -16.51 0.51 5.88
C ILE A 380 -17.32 -0.21 6.95
N ALA A 381 -17.13 -1.52 7.05
CA ALA A 381 -17.80 -2.36 8.03
C ALA A 381 -16.83 -2.73 9.15
N PHE A 382 -17.20 -2.47 10.39
CA PHE A 382 -16.34 -2.68 11.56
C PHE A 382 -16.99 -3.55 12.62
N GLN A 383 -16.20 -4.44 13.21
CA GLN A 383 -16.52 -5.18 14.42
C GLN A 383 -15.41 -4.93 15.45
N ILE A 384 -15.59 -3.92 16.30
CA ILE A 384 -14.64 -3.57 17.35
C ILE A 384 -15.33 -3.78 18.71
N PRO A 385 -14.78 -4.64 19.60
CA PRO A 385 -15.33 -4.85 20.94
C PRO A 385 -15.60 -3.53 21.67
N GLY A 386 -16.80 -3.39 22.25
CA GLY A 386 -17.22 -2.23 23.04
C GLY A 386 -17.34 -0.91 22.28
N THR A 387 -17.22 -0.93 20.96
CA THR A 387 -17.43 0.24 20.10
C THR A 387 -18.86 0.27 19.62
N THR A 388 -19.50 1.43 19.76
CA THR A 388 -20.85 1.71 19.29
C THR A 388 -20.83 2.75 18.17
N SER A 389 -21.92 2.86 17.41
CA SER A 389 -22.08 3.91 16.40
C SER A 389 -21.90 5.31 16.98
N ALA A 390 -22.35 5.54 18.22
CA ALA A 390 -22.15 6.80 18.93
C ALA A 390 -20.68 7.12 19.20
N ASP A 391 -19.84 6.11 19.47
CA ASP A 391 -18.39 6.31 19.63
C ASP A 391 -17.76 6.75 18.30
N VAL A 392 -18.17 6.14 17.18
CA VAL A 392 -17.67 6.51 15.84
C VAL A 392 -18.06 7.94 15.50
N ILE A 393 -19.32 8.33 15.71
CA ILE A 393 -19.80 9.70 15.52
C ILE A 393 -18.96 10.68 16.35
N LYS A 394 -18.74 10.34 17.62
CA LYS A 394 -17.94 11.14 18.53
C LYS A 394 -16.51 11.32 18.00
N TRP A 395 -15.86 10.24 17.57
CA TRP A 395 -14.50 10.30 17.06
C TRP A 395 -14.37 11.14 15.80
N LEU A 396 -15.32 11.05 14.87
CA LEU A 396 -15.29 11.86 13.64
C LEU A 396 -15.52 13.35 13.94
N ASN A 397 -16.35 13.69 14.92
CA ASN A 397 -16.62 15.08 15.30
C ASN A 397 -15.57 15.71 16.22
N GLU A 398 -14.91 14.92 17.09
CA GLU A 398 -14.05 15.46 18.16
C GLU A 398 -12.56 15.27 17.90
N THR A 399 -12.14 14.38 16.99
CA THR A 399 -10.70 14.14 16.75
C THR A 399 -10.09 15.34 16.02
N PRO A 400 -9.07 16.02 16.58
CA PRO A 400 -8.45 17.15 15.92
C PRO A 400 -7.80 16.71 14.58
N PRO A 401 -8.13 17.33 13.44
CA PRO A 401 -7.61 16.90 12.14
C PRO A 401 -6.08 16.88 12.09
N ILE A 402 -5.43 17.86 12.73
CA ILE A 402 -3.96 17.95 12.78
C ILE A 402 -3.27 16.81 13.55
N ALA A 403 -4.01 16.08 14.40
CA ALA A 403 -3.46 14.95 15.15
C ALA A 403 -3.47 13.64 14.35
N ILE A 404 -4.30 13.53 13.31
CA ILE A 404 -4.51 12.30 12.53
C ILE A 404 -3.19 11.74 11.97
N PRO A 405 -2.32 12.54 11.30
CA PRO A 405 -1.07 12.00 10.76
C PRO A 405 -0.17 11.37 11.84
N SER A 406 -0.11 11.97 13.03
CA SER A 406 0.69 11.46 14.14
C SER A 406 0.10 10.19 14.75
N LEU A 407 -1.23 10.11 14.90
CA LEU A 407 -1.92 8.92 15.38
C LEU A 407 -1.66 7.72 14.46
N LEU A 408 -1.84 7.91 13.15
CA LEU A 408 -1.64 6.87 12.14
C LEU A 408 -0.17 6.43 12.06
N ARG A 409 0.79 7.37 12.09
CA ARG A 409 2.23 7.05 12.14
C ARG A 409 2.62 6.27 13.39
N MET A 410 1.87 6.37 14.48
CA MET A 410 2.12 5.61 15.71
C MET A 410 1.51 4.21 15.68
N THR A 411 0.33 4.02 15.07
CA THR A 411 -0.43 2.77 15.13
C THR A 411 -0.15 1.83 13.96
N ILE A 412 -0.03 2.36 12.73
CA ILE A 412 0.15 1.57 11.51
C ILE A 412 1.42 0.71 11.52
N PRO A 413 2.59 1.16 12.03
CA PRO A 413 3.81 0.34 12.09
C PRO A 413 3.65 -1.04 12.75
N ASN A 414 2.62 -1.21 13.60
CA ASN A 414 2.31 -2.47 14.28
C ASN A 414 1.31 -3.36 13.51
N GLY A 415 0.74 -2.85 12.41
CA GLY A 415 -0.26 -3.54 11.59
C GLY A 415 0.33 -4.60 10.65
N ARG A 416 -0.54 -5.52 10.20
CA ARG A 416 -0.14 -6.63 9.31
C ARG A 416 0.41 -6.15 7.95
N ALA A 417 -0.18 -5.10 7.38
CA ALA A 417 0.17 -4.57 6.06
C ALA A 417 1.58 -3.96 5.98
N VAL A 418 2.09 -3.37 7.07
CA VAL A 418 3.44 -2.78 7.12
C VAL A 418 4.51 -3.85 6.97
N ARG A 419 4.28 -5.06 7.50
CA ARG A 419 5.31 -6.11 7.54
C ARG A 419 5.82 -6.48 6.17
N TRP A 420 4.89 -6.71 5.23
CA TRP A 420 5.26 -7.01 3.86
C TRP A 420 6.06 -5.84 3.25
N ARG A 421 5.58 -4.61 3.43
CA ARG A 421 6.24 -3.44 2.85
C ARG A 421 7.67 -3.28 3.34
N VAL A 422 7.88 -3.50 4.64
CA VAL A 422 9.21 -3.48 5.26
C VAL A 422 10.12 -4.54 4.67
N VAL A 423 9.65 -5.78 4.49
CA VAL A 423 10.44 -6.83 3.82
C VAL A 423 10.82 -6.43 2.40
N GLN A 424 9.85 -5.92 1.63
CA GLN A 424 10.05 -5.49 0.25
C GLN A 424 11.15 -4.43 0.14
N VAL A 425 11.04 -3.36 0.93
CA VAL A 425 12.02 -2.25 0.93
C VAL A 425 13.38 -2.73 1.45
N ALA A 426 13.40 -3.50 2.54
CA ALA A 426 14.63 -4.02 3.13
C ALA A 426 15.39 -4.95 2.17
N ARG A 427 14.71 -5.72 1.32
CA ARG A 427 15.35 -6.51 0.25
C ARG A 427 16.02 -5.61 -0.79
N LYS A 428 15.28 -4.63 -1.33
CA LYS A 428 15.80 -3.73 -2.37
C LYS A 428 16.97 -2.87 -1.86
N MET A 429 16.91 -2.42 -0.60
CA MET A 429 18.02 -1.71 0.07
C MET A 429 19.07 -2.66 0.68
N GLY A 430 19.10 -3.95 0.33
CA GLY A 430 20.16 -4.90 0.70
C GLY A 430 20.32 -5.19 2.20
N VAL A 431 19.35 -4.76 3.02
CA VAL A 431 19.26 -5.12 4.43
C VAL A 431 18.97 -6.61 4.56
N LEU A 432 18.02 -7.11 3.77
CA LEU A 432 17.70 -8.53 3.61
C LEU A 432 18.26 -9.06 2.28
N LYS A 433 18.66 -10.33 2.24
CA LYS A 433 19.09 -10.99 1.00
C LYS A 433 17.88 -11.36 0.14
N LYS A 434 18.05 -11.40 -1.19
CA LYS A 434 17.07 -12.00 -2.10
C LYS A 434 16.87 -13.49 -1.74
N GLY A 435 15.62 -13.95 -1.71
CA GLY A 435 15.26 -15.34 -1.36
C GLY A 435 15.17 -15.65 0.15
N VAL A 436 15.34 -14.67 1.04
CA VAL A 436 15.03 -14.88 2.47
C VAL A 436 13.55 -15.13 2.63
N ASP A 437 13.16 -16.27 3.20
CA ASP A 437 11.78 -16.55 3.60
C ASP A 437 11.29 -15.45 4.54
N PRO A 438 10.35 -14.61 4.11
CA PRO A 438 9.97 -13.44 4.88
C PRO A 438 9.25 -13.80 6.19
N ARG A 439 8.74 -15.03 6.33
CA ARG A 439 8.11 -15.52 7.57
C ARG A 439 9.12 -15.77 8.68
N ARG A 440 10.37 -16.07 8.31
CA ARG A 440 11.48 -16.27 9.25
C ARG A 440 12.15 -14.96 9.63
N VAL A 441 11.72 -13.83 9.06
CA VAL A 441 12.29 -12.52 9.36
C VAL A 441 11.69 -12.02 10.67
N ASN A 442 12.56 -11.66 11.61
CA ASN A 442 12.16 -10.96 12.82
C ASN A 442 11.81 -9.50 12.47
N ILE A 443 10.57 -9.27 12.00
CA ILE A 443 10.07 -7.95 11.62
C ILE A 443 10.10 -6.96 12.79
N PRO A 444 9.67 -7.29 14.02
CA PRO A 444 9.77 -6.36 15.15
C PRO A 444 11.22 -5.92 15.43
N GLY A 445 12.16 -6.87 15.35
CA GLY A 445 13.59 -6.57 15.48
C GLY A 445 14.13 -5.68 14.35
N LEU A 446 13.66 -5.90 13.12
CA LEU A 446 14.02 -5.09 11.95
C LEU A 446 13.48 -3.66 12.09
N MET A 447 12.20 -3.51 12.44
CA MET A 447 11.55 -2.23 12.73
C MET A 447 12.28 -1.47 13.84
N LYS A 448 12.63 -2.14 14.94
CA LYS A 448 13.35 -1.51 16.05
C LYS A 448 14.76 -1.08 15.68
N ARG A 449 15.50 -1.92 14.95
CA ARG A 449 16.90 -1.66 14.58
C ARG A 449 17.04 -0.54 13.55
N TRP A 450 16.13 -0.47 12.58
CA TRP A 450 16.18 0.47 11.46
C TRP A 450 15.18 1.63 11.60
N ARG A 451 14.62 1.82 12.80
CA ARG A 451 13.70 2.92 13.09
C ARG A 451 14.35 4.28 12.80
N GLY A 452 13.64 5.18 12.12
CA GLY A 452 14.15 6.49 11.75
C GLY A 452 15.25 6.47 10.69
N THR A 453 15.54 5.30 10.11
CA THR A 453 16.39 5.19 8.92
C THR A 453 15.53 5.20 7.66
N PRO A 454 16.10 5.55 6.50
CA PRO A 454 15.36 5.52 5.25
C PRO A 454 14.73 4.17 4.89
N VAL A 455 15.18 3.06 5.47
CA VAL A 455 14.59 1.73 5.22
C VAL A 455 13.15 1.65 5.73
N ILE A 456 12.90 2.15 6.94
CA ILE A 456 11.57 2.09 7.56
C ILE A 456 10.70 3.24 7.08
N GLU A 457 11.26 4.45 6.98
CA GLU A 457 10.51 5.61 6.47
C GLU A 457 10.03 5.36 5.03
N GLU A 458 10.89 4.85 4.14
CA GLU A 458 10.50 4.48 2.77
C GLU A 458 9.38 3.43 2.75
N ALA A 459 9.40 2.46 3.67
CA ALA A 459 8.36 1.43 3.74
C ALA A 459 7.02 2.00 4.22
N LEU A 460 7.03 2.90 5.20
CA LEU A 460 5.82 3.56 5.68
C LEU A 460 5.26 4.51 4.61
N ASP A 461 6.10 5.36 4.04
CA ASP A 461 5.68 6.31 3.00
C ASP A 461 5.15 5.58 1.76
N LYS A 462 5.73 4.42 1.39
CA LYS A 462 5.22 3.59 0.30
C LYS A 462 3.83 3.03 0.61
N LEU A 463 3.64 2.52 1.83
CA LEU A 463 2.34 2.01 2.27
C LEU A 463 1.30 3.12 2.27
N PHE A 464 1.64 4.28 2.84
CA PHE A 464 0.74 5.41 2.91
C PHE A 464 0.34 5.87 1.52
N HIS A 465 1.28 6.07 0.60
CA HIS A 465 0.95 6.50 -0.76
C HIS A 465 0.09 5.49 -1.55
N GLU A 466 0.36 4.19 -1.44
CA GLU A 466 -0.34 3.17 -2.25
C GLU A 466 -1.73 2.82 -1.71
N ARG A 467 -1.94 2.90 -0.39
CA ARG A 467 -3.15 2.38 0.26
C ARG A 467 -3.96 3.45 1.01
N MET A 468 -3.35 4.57 1.37
CA MET A 468 -3.96 5.55 2.27
C MET A 468 -3.92 6.94 1.67
N ASP A 469 -4.80 7.81 2.16
CA ASP A 469 -4.85 9.21 1.81
C ASP A 469 -5.09 10.00 3.11
N ILE A 470 -3.98 10.29 3.80
CA ILE A 470 -4.01 10.95 5.10
C ILE A 470 -4.52 12.38 4.95
N ASP A 471 -4.06 13.10 3.94
CA ASP A 471 -4.44 14.49 3.70
C ASP A 471 -5.93 14.58 3.31
N GLY A 472 -6.40 13.70 2.42
CA GLY A 472 -7.82 13.59 2.08
C GLY A 472 -8.69 13.19 3.27
N THR A 473 -8.19 12.37 4.19
CA THR A 473 -8.91 12.04 5.44
C THR A 473 -8.96 13.21 6.40
N VAL A 474 -7.87 13.98 6.51
CA VAL A 474 -7.81 15.21 7.30
C VAL A 474 -8.84 16.21 6.79
N ASP A 475 -8.93 16.39 5.47
CA ASP A 475 -9.90 17.29 4.85
C ASP A 475 -11.33 16.78 5.02
N LEU A 476 -11.57 15.47 4.86
CA LEU A 476 -12.89 14.87 5.13
C LEU A 476 -13.35 15.10 6.57
N ILE A 477 -12.46 14.93 7.55
CA ILE A 477 -12.82 15.15 8.97
C ILE A 477 -13.07 16.64 9.24
N LYS A 478 -12.33 17.56 8.61
CA LYS A 478 -12.67 18.99 8.68
C LYS A 478 -14.05 19.26 8.10
N ASP A 479 -14.37 18.71 6.93
CA ASP A 479 -15.67 18.91 6.30
C ASP A 479 -16.83 18.38 7.15
N ILE A 480 -16.63 17.28 7.89
CA ILE A 480 -17.60 16.80 8.89
C ILE A 480 -17.75 17.80 10.04
N GLN A 481 -16.63 18.31 10.58
CA GLN A 481 -16.62 19.22 11.74
C GLN A 481 -17.13 20.63 11.41
N ASP A 482 -16.96 21.06 10.17
CA ASP A 482 -17.44 22.34 9.63
C ASP A 482 -18.90 22.24 9.13
N GLU A 483 -19.56 21.08 9.31
CA GLU A 483 -20.93 20.80 8.86
C GLU A 483 -21.14 20.88 7.32
N ASN A 484 -20.06 20.78 6.54
CA ASN A 484 -20.12 20.68 5.07
C ASN A 484 -20.61 19.29 4.63
N ILE A 485 -20.27 18.26 5.40
CA ILE A 485 -20.72 16.88 5.23
C ILE A 485 -21.47 16.47 6.49
N GLU A 486 -22.74 16.13 6.34
CA GLU A 486 -23.57 15.70 7.45
C GLU A 486 -23.24 14.26 7.86
N LEU A 487 -23.33 13.96 9.16
CA LEU A 487 -23.06 12.64 9.72
C LEU A 487 -24.25 12.17 10.56
N ILE A 488 -24.97 11.14 10.07
CA ILE A 488 -26.21 10.68 10.70
C ILE A 488 -26.19 9.18 10.97
N ASN A 489 -26.76 8.76 12.10
CA ASN A 489 -27.07 7.35 12.38
C ASN A 489 -28.45 6.98 11.80
N THR A 490 -28.52 5.94 10.98
CA THR A 490 -29.74 5.55 10.27
C THR A 490 -30.09 4.08 10.52
N ALA A 491 -31.33 3.71 10.18
CA ALA A 491 -31.69 2.31 10.04
C ALA A 491 -30.83 1.64 8.94
N PRO A 492 -30.64 0.31 8.97
CA PRO A 492 -29.87 -0.39 7.95
C PRO A 492 -30.62 -0.46 6.60
N GLY A 493 -30.01 0.02 5.51
CA GLY A 493 -30.61 -0.05 4.16
C GLY A 493 -29.75 -0.79 3.13
N PRO A 494 -30.27 -1.16 1.94
CA PRO A 494 -29.56 -2.00 0.96
C PRO A 494 -28.19 -1.46 0.50
N LEU A 495 -27.98 -0.14 0.38
CA LEU A 495 -26.65 0.43 0.09
C LEU A 495 -25.59 0.18 1.18
N GLY A 496 -25.97 -0.23 2.39
CA GLY A 496 -25.06 -0.70 3.44
C GLY A 496 -24.54 -2.13 3.25
N LEU A 497 -25.04 -2.87 2.24
CA LEU A 497 -24.68 -4.27 1.98
C LEU A 497 -23.67 -4.39 0.84
N SER A 498 -22.54 -5.04 1.13
CA SER A 498 -21.48 -5.37 0.18
C SER A 498 -21.30 -6.87 0.10
N PRO A 499 -21.28 -7.49 -1.10
CA PRO A 499 -20.97 -8.91 -1.24
C PRO A 499 -19.61 -9.29 -0.63
N LYS A 500 -18.66 -8.34 -0.56
CA LYS A 500 -17.37 -8.52 0.14
C LYS A 500 -17.58 -8.59 1.66
N SER A 501 -18.33 -7.65 2.22
CA SER A 501 -18.61 -7.59 3.67
C SER A 501 -19.47 -8.77 4.15
N GLU A 502 -20.42 -9.23 3.34
CA GLU A 502 -21.24 -10.42 3.63
C GLU A 502 -20.40 -11.69 3.75
N ARG A 503 -19.43 -11.87 2.84
CA ARG A 503 -18.53 -13.04 2.84
C ARG A 503 -17.53 -13.00 3.98
N ASP A 504 -16.96 -11.83 4.27
CA ASP A 504 -15.78 -11.71 5.12
C ASP A 504 -16.10 -11.44 6.60
N LEU A 505 -17.18 -10.70 6.88
CA LEU A 505 -17.65 -10.44 8.25
C LEU A 505 -18.81 -11.35 8.67
N LEU A 506 -19.26 -12.25 7.79
CA LEU A 506 -20.44 -13.09 7.99
C LEU A 506 -21.63 -12.24 8.46
N LEU A 507 -21.83 -11.09 7.80
CA LEU A 507 -22.99 -10.26 8.10
C LEU A 507 -24.22 -11.13 7.88
N PRO A 508 -25.09 -11.31 8.89
CA PRO A 508 -26.34 -12.01 8.67
C PRO A 508 -27.22 -11.08 7.83
N SER A 509 -27.14 -11.20 6.51
CA SER A 509 -27.96 -10.42 5.58
C SER A 509 -29.24 -11.12 5.17
N TRP A 510 -29.43 -12.39 5.53
CA TRP A 510 -30.56 -13.18 5.04
C TRP A 510 -31.34 -13.84 6.16
N SER A 511 -32.66 -13.72 6.08
CA SER A 511 -33.55 -14.70 6.70
C SER A 511 -33.25 -16.10 6.15
N ASP A 512 -33.54 -17.15 6.91
CA ASP A 512 -33.39 -18.55 6.44
C ASP A 512 -34.08 -18.82 5.09
N LYS A 513 -35.08 -18.01 4.74
CA LYS A 513 -35.80 -18.07 3.48
C LYS A 513 -34.98 -17.48 2.32
N GLU A 514 -34.42 -16.30 2.49
CA GLU A 514 -33.59 -15.63 1.47
C GLU A 514 -32.28 -16.38 1.24
N LEU A 515 -31.68 -16.94 2.29
CA LEU A 515 -30.51 -17.82 2.18
C LEU A 515 -30.81 -19.04 1.31
N ARG A 516 -32.00 -19.64 1.47
CA ARG A 516 -32.45 -20.78 0.64
C ARG A 516 -32.69 -20.37 -0.80
N GLU A 517 -33.37 -19.27 -1.05
CA GLU A 517 -33.64 -18.78 -2.41
C GLU A 517 -32.34 -18.44 -3.14
N HIS A 518 -31.36 -17.83 -2.47
CA HIS A 518 -30.06 -17.54 -3.07
C HIS A 518 -29.17 -18.78 -3.24
N LEU A 519 -29.19 -19.72 -2.29
CA LEU A 519 -28.55 -21.03 -2.47
C LEU A 519 -29.17 -21.79 -3.63
N GLU A 520 -30.50 -21.73 -3.79
CA GLU A 520 -31.22 -22.36 -4.89
C GLU A 520 -30.84 -21.72 -6.23
N VAL A 521 -30.84 -20.39 -6.33
CA VAL A 521 -30.37 -19.66 -7.53
C VAL A 521 -28.90 -19.98 -7.83
N ARG A 522 -28.04 -20.06 -6.82
CA ARG A 522 -26.62 -20.42 -6.99
C ARG A 522 -26.46 -21.87 -7.46
N LEU A 523 -27.20 -22.81 -6.88
CA LEU A 523 -27.17 -24.23 -7.27
C LEU A 523 -27.76 -24.45 -8.65
N LEU A 524 -28.75 -23.66 -9.06
CA LEU A 524 -29.33 -23.68 -10.41
C LEU A 524 -28.38 -23.06 -11.45
N ASN A 525 -27.59 -22.05 -11.07
CA ASN A 525 -26.62 -21.38 -11.94
C ASN A 525 -25.25 -22.08 -11.99
N GLU A 526 -24.88 -22.86 -10.98
CA GLU A 526 -23.81 -23.86 -11.06
C GLU A 526 -24.29 -24.98 -12.00
N ARG A 527 -24.22 -24.73 -13.32
CA ARG A 527 -24.33 -25.80 -14.32
C ARG A 527 -23.37 -26.91 -13.91
N ALA A 528 -23.95 -28.06 -13.55
CA ALA A 528 -23.25 -29.30 -13.34
C ALA A 528 -22.31 -29.54 -14.53
N VAL A 529 -21.02 -29.32 -14.31
CA VAL A 529 -19.97 -29.94 -15.12
C VAL A 529 -19.95 -31.40 -14.65
N LEU A 530 -20.78 -32.21 -15.30
CA LEU A 530 -20.74 -33.67 -15.22
C LEU A 530 -19.63 -34.20 -16.12
#